data_AF-A0A6N2SYX0-F1
#
_entry.id   AF-A0A6N2SYX0-F1
#
_cell.length_a   1.000
_cell.length_b   1.000
_cell.length_c   1.000
_cell.angle_alpha   90.00
_cell.angle_beta   90.00
_cell.angle_gamma   90.00
#
_symmetry.space_group_name_H-M   'P 1'
#
loop_
_entity.id
_entity.type
_entity.pdbx_description
1 polymer ?
#
loop_
_entity_poly.entity_id
_entity_poly.type
_entity_poly.pdbx_seq_one_letter_code
_entity_poly.pdbx_strand_id
1 'polypeptide(L)'
;MNKSYPFLLLFVLYSLSFPCSASPEQDQLPLPSAIRNLNKQNPELLRLKKLLDSDQIIPFYQGADKILKEANRYRKKDVTPQELTEGLFLCYLIAKAPFIDLNDYENVEWLATYTSVDHHAKEFFTNSIPFLALTDKNSSLPGREEALRFYLSAKALIIKQFHSQVDYAFEATEIFAHMLIDHASGMPEGNDTKLFNKTSALSSRSNNAQFAIKSKERGFIRELMTCFPTKAQEVKKYLRLAGYRDKDIPALLDRTVGRVPKAAYLYKGLPKQKN
;
A
#
# COMPACT_ATOMS: atom_id res chain seq x y z
N MET A 1 -42.10 21.98 14.74
CA MET A 1 -41.33 20.80 15.18
C MET A 1 -39.87 21.01 14.81
N ASN A 2 -39.02 20.91 15.83
CA ASN A 2 -37.56 20.99 15.93
C ASN A 2 -36.69 21.41 14.74
N LYS A 3 -36.21 22.65 14.84
CA LYS A 3 -34.92 23.12 14.30
C LYS A 3 -33.78 22.45 15.09
N SER A 4 -33.30 21.29 14.66
CA SER A 4 -32.11 20.66 15.27
C SER A 4 -31.21 19.93 14.27
N TYR A 5 -31.30 20.26 12.98
CA TYR A 5 -30.41 19.73 11.93
C TYR A 5 -29.11 20.51 11.67
N PRO A 6 -28.94 21.82 11.99
CA PRO A 6 -27.72 22.52 11.60
C PRO A 6 -26.49 22.05 12.40
N PHE A 7 -26.69 21.62 13.66
CA PHE A 7 -25.60 21.09 14.49
C PHE A 7 -25.13 19.69 14.03
N LEU A 8 -26.03 18.85 13.53
CA LEU A 8 -25.68 17.52 12.98
C LEU A 8 -24.94 17.64 11.65
N LEU A 9 -25.37 18.56 10.77
CA LEU A 9 -24.67 18.89 9.53
C LEU A 9 -23.27 19.48 9.78
N LEU A 10 -23.14 20.39 10.76
CA LEU A 10 -21.84 20.92 11.18
C LEU A 10 -20.94 19.85 11.81
N PHE A 11 -21.49 18.91 12.59
CA PHE A 11 -20.71 17.82 13.19
C PHE A 11 -20.21 16.83 12.14
N VAL A 12 -21.02 16.48 11.13
CA VAL A 12 -20.63 15.62 10.01
C VAL A 12 -19.62 16.31 9.10
N LEU A 13 -19.78 17.60 8.81
CA LEU A 13 -18.81 18.38 8.04
C LEU A 13 -17.48 18.58 8.78
N TYR A 14 -17.50 18.82 10.11
CA TYR A 14 -16.29 18.89 10.95
C TYR A 14 -15.63 17.53 11.17
N SER A 15 -16.38 16.43 11.23
CA SER A 15 -15.82 15.08 11.32
C SER A 15 -15.37 14.52 9.97
N LEU A 16 -15.81 15.10 8.85
CA LEU A 16 -15.20 14.92 7.53
C LEU A 16 -13.98 15.83 7.30
N SER A 17 -13.71 16.77 8.22
CA SER A 17 -12.53 17.63 8.23
C SER A 17 -11.71 17.41 9.50
N PHE A 18 -11.32 16.16 9.75
CA PHE A 18 -10.19 15.91 10.65
C PHE A 18 -8.88 16.29 9.94
N PRO A 19 -8.07 17.21 10.51
CA PRO A 19 -6.66 17.27 10.17
C PRO A 19 -5.99 16.09 10.86
N CYS A 20 -5.81 14.99 10.14
CA CYS A 20 -5.05 13.85 10.63
C CYS A 20 -4.38 13.20 9.42
N SER A 21 -3.06 13.09 9.32
CA SER A 21 -1.98 13.44 10.23
C SER A 21 -0.84 13.95 9.37
N ALA A 22 0.09 14.70 9.95
CA ALA A 22 1.34 15.09 9.31
C ALA A 22 1.87 13.96 8.44
N SER A 23 2.20 14.29 7.18
CA SER A 23 2.86 13.39 6.24
C SER A 23 3.88 12.58 7.03
N PRO A 24 3.69 11.26 7.23
CA PRO A 24 4.54 10.52 8.13
C PRO A 24 5.95 10.67 7.57
N GLU A 25 6.91 11.05 8.43
CA GLU A 25 8.33 10.99 8.10
C GLU A 25 8.54 9.74 7.26
N GLN A 26 8.77 9.94 5.96
CA GLN A 26 8.99 8.84 5.05
C GLN A 26 10.29 8.22 5.52
N ASP A 27 10.19 7.18 6.35
CA ASP A 27 11.28 6.29 6.73
C ASP A 27 12.07 6.04 5.45
N GLN A 28 13.21 6.72 5.30
CA GLN A 28 13.82 6.92 3.98
C GLN A 28 14.14 5.55 3.39
N LEU A 29 13.42 5.15 2.35
CA LEU A 29 13.71 3.93 1.61
C LEU A 29 15.04 4.17 0.87
N PRO A 30 16.16 3.58 1.32
CA PRO A 30 17.47 3.89 0.75
C PRO A 30 17.54 3.33 -0.68
N LEU A 31 18.13 4.08 -1.61
CA LEU A 31 18.33 3.57 -2.96
C LEU A 31 19.48 2.54 -2.97
N PRO A 32 19.21 1.26 -3.29
CA PRO A 32 20.26 0.27 -3.39
C PRO A 32 21.23 0.61 -4.52
N SER A 33 22.48 0.13 -4.43
CA SER A 33 23.49 0.34 -5.48
C SER A 33 23.01 -0.05 -6.87
N ALA A 34 22.16 -1.09 -6.96
CA ALA A 34 21.55 -1.57 -8.20
C ALA A 34 20.82 -0.46 -8.98
N ILE A 35 20.15 0.48 -8.30
CA ILE A 35 19.34 1.53 -8.94
C ILE A 35 19.92 2.94 -8.74
N ARG A 36 21.11 3.05 -8.15
CA ARG A 36 21.72 4.35 -7.79
C ARG A 36 22.13 5.16 -9.03
N ASN A 37 22.53 4.49 -10.12
CA ASN A 37 22.88 5.17 -11.36
C ASN A 37 21.64 5.46 -12.20
N LEU A 38 21.05 6.65 -11.99
CA LEU A 38 19.83 7.09 -12.67
C LEU A 38 20.00 7.30 -14.18
N ASN A 39 21.23 7.55 -14.66
CA ASN A 39 21.50 7.82 -16.08
C ASN A 39 21.44 6.58 -16.98
N LYS A 40 21.33 5.38 -16.38
CA LYS A 40 21.14 4.11 -17.10
C LYS A 40 19.69 3.62 -17.07
N GLN A 41 18.77 4.40 -16.51
CA GLN A 41 17.39 3.98 -16.33
C GLN A 41 16.59 4.14 -17.62
N ASN A 42 15.62 3.24 -17.79
CA ASN A 42 14.66 3.25 -18.89
C ASN A 42 13.97 4.64 -19.00
N PRO A 43 13.88 5.25 -20.20
CA PRO A 43 13.25 6.56 -20.40
C PRO A 43 11.83 6.67 -19.84
N GLU A 44 11.04 5.60 -19.93
CA GLU A 44 9.67 5.56 -19.38
C GLU A 44 9.69 5.62 -17.85
N LEU A 45 10.62 4.93 -17.20
CA LEU A 45 10.77 5.00 -15.75
C LEU A 45 11.24 6.39 -15.28
N LEU A 46 12.13 7.03 -16.05
CA LEU A 46 12.53 8.41 -15.79
C LEU A 46 11.36 9.40 -15.97
N ARG A 47 10.48 9.15 -16.94
CA ARG A 47 9.24 9.90 -17.11
C ARG A 47 8.31 9.72 -15.91
N LEU A 48 8.12 8.50 -15.43
CA LEU A 48 7.34 8.24 -14.21
C LEU A 48 7.93 8.97 -13.00
N LYS A 49 9.25 8.96 -12.84
CA LYS A 49 9.91 9.72 -11.78
C LYS A 49 9.59 11.22 -11.87
N LYS A 50 9.66 11.83 -13.06
CA LYS A 50 9.32 13.24 -13.26
C LYS A 50 7.86 13.54 -12.90
N LEU A 51 6.93 12.66 -13.27
CA LEU A 51 5.51 12.80 -12.90
C LEU A 51 5.35 12.77 -11.38
N LEU A 52 6.00 11.82 -10.70
CA LEU A 52 5.96 11.72 -9.25
C LEU A 52 6.62 12.92 -8.55
N ASP A 53 7.78 13.38 -9.02
CA ASP A 53 8.47 14.55 -8.48
C ASP A 53 7.66 15.85 -8.68
N SER A 54 6.78 15.89 -9.68
CA SER A 54 5.91 17.04 -9.99
C SER A 54 4.51 16.89 -9.40
N ASP A 55 4.30 15.94 -8.49
CA ASP A 55 3.03 15.62 -7.83
C ASP A 55 1.86 15.28 -8.79
N GLN A 56 2.18 14.82 -10.00
CA GLN A 56 1.18 14.36 -10.98
C GLN A 56 0.82 12.90 -10.72
N ILE A 57 0.09 12.66 -9.64
CA ILE A 57 -0.16 11.31 -9.08
C ILE A 57 -1.01 10.41 -10.00
N ILE A 58 -2.11 10.92 -10.57
CA ILE A 58 -2.96 10.12 -11.47
C ILE A 58 -2.19 9.69 -12.73
N PRO A 59 -1.55 10.61 -13.49
CA PRO A 59 -0.74 10.22 -14.65
C PRO A 59 0.40 9.27 -14.30
N PHE A 60 1.03 9.45 -13.14
CA PHE A 60 2.05 8.54 -12.64
C PHE A 60 1.50 7.11 -12.52
N TYR A 61 0.37 6.92 -11.85
CA TYR A 61 -0.20 5.58 -11.65
C TYR A 61 -0.72 4.96 -12.95
N GLN A 62 -1.31 5.75 -13.86
CA GLN A 62 -1.68 5.25 -15.19
C GLN A 62 -0.46 4.72 -15.96
N GLY A 63 0.66 5.45 -15.92
CA GLY A 63 1.90 5.01 -16.56
C GLY A 63 2.51 3.79 -15.88
N ALA A 64 2.52 3.75 -14.54
CA ALA A 64 3.01 2.61 -13.77
C ALA A 64 2.20 1.33 -14.06
N ASP A 65 0.87 1.43 -14.09
CA ASP A 65 -0.03 0.32 -14.42
C ASP A 65 0.26 -0.26 -15.82
N LYS A 66 0.51 0.61 -16.80
CA LYS A 66 0.90 0.17 -18.15
C LYS A 66 2.19 -0.65 -18.12
N ILE A 67 3.25 -0.15 -17.47
CA ILE A 67 4.54 -0.86 -17.37
C ILE A 67 4.36 -2.19 -16.62
N LEU A 68 3.58 -2.22 -15.54
CA LEU A 68 3.30 -3.44 -14.78
C LEU A 68 2.58 -4.50 -15.61
N LYS A 69 1.59 -4.10 -16.40
CA LYS A 69 0.86 -5.00 -17.31
C LYS A 69 1.77 -5.58 -18.38
N GLU A 70 2.67 -4.78 -18.94
CA GLU A 70 3.68 -5.22 -19.89
C GLU A 70 4.65 -6.22 -19.25
N ALA A 71 5.23 -5.87 -18.09
CA ALA A 71 6.14 -6.76 -17.34
C ALA A 71 5.49 -8.11 -16.99
N ASN A 72 4.20 -8.11 -16.62
CA ASN A 72 3.48 -9.33 -16.28
C ASN A 72 3.35 -10.32 -17.45
N ARG A 73 3.27 -9.82 -18.70
CA ARG A 73 3.21 -10.68 -19.89
C ARG A 73 4.51 -11.46 -20.10
N TYR A 74 5.61 -11.02 -19.49
CA TYR A 74 6.94 -11.58 -19.65
C TYR A 74 7.45 -12.35 -18.43
N ARG A 75 6.60 -12.86 -17.51
CA ARG A 75 7.03 -13.76 -16.41
C ARG A 75 7.70 -15.02 -16.97
N LYS A 76 8.95 -14.90 -17.37
CA LYS A 76 9.86 -15.97 -17.78
C LYS A 76 10.75 -16.28 -16.59
N LYS A 77 11.19 -17.54 -16.52
CA LYS A 77 12.16 -18.01 -15.51
C LYS A 77 13.53 -17.31 -15.62
N ASP A 78 13.78 -16.57 -16.70
CA ASP A 78 15.08 -16.00 -17.07
C ASP A 78 15.02 -14.47 -17.09
N VAL A 79 14.77 -13.84 -15.93
CA VAL A 79 14.81 -12.37 -15.82
C VAL A 79 16.25 -11.88 -15.82
N THR A 80 16.56 -10.96 -16.73
CA THR A 80 17.89 -10.36 -16.86
C THR A 80 18.22 -9.42 -15.70
N PRO A 81 19.51 -9.15 -15.41
CA PRO A 81 19.89 -8.17 -14.40
C PRO A 81 19.36 -6.76 -14.66
N GLN A 82 19.21 -6.39 -15.94
CA GLN A 82 18.62 -5.11 -16.33
C GLN A 82 17.13 -5.05 -15.99
N GLU A 83 16.35 -6.08 -16.35
CA GLU A 83 14.92 -6.15 -16.01
C GLU A 83 14.72 -6.17 -14.48
N LEU A 84 15.58 -6.85 -13.71
CA LEU A 84 15.56 -6.77 -12.25
C LEU A 84 15.84 -5.36 -11.75
N THR A 85 16.80 -4.66 -12.35
CA THR A 85 17.16 -3.28 -11.98
C THR A 85 16.01 -2.30 -12.28
N GLU A 86 15.41 -2.42 -13.47
CA GLU A 86 14.25 -1.63 -13.88
C GLU A 86 13.04 -1.90 -12.99
N GLY A 87 12.79 -3.18 -12.68
CA GLY A 87 11.77 -3.59 -11.72
C GLY A 87 12.01 -2.97 -10.34
N LEU A 88 13.24 -3.04 -9.82
CA LEU A 88 13.63 -2.46 -8.52
C LEU A 88 13.41 -0.94 -8.49
N PHE A 89 13.68 -0.27 -9.60
CA PHE A 89 13.45 1.17 -9.71
C PHE A 89 11.95 1.49 -9.75
N LEU A 90 11.14 0.69 -10.44
CA LEU A 90 9.68 0.82 -10.38
C LEU A 90 9.14 0.57 -8.96
N CYS A 91 9.70 -0.38 -8.19
CA CYS A 91 9.36 -0.57 -6.77
C CYS A 91 9.55 0.74 -6.00
N TYR A 92 10.71 1.37 -6.21
CA TYR A 92 11.12 2.56 -5.48
C TYR A 92 10.09 3.68 -5.71
N LEU A 93 9.70 3.90 -6.97
CA LEU A 93 8.72 4.91 -7.32
C LEU A 93 7.34 4.60 -6.72
N ILE A 94 6.83 3.37 -6.88
CA ILE A 94 5.51 2.96 -6.36
C ILE A 94 5.45 2.99 -4.83
N ALA A 95 6.52 2.58 -4.15
CA ALA A 95 6.60 2.61 -2.69
C ALA A 95 6.66 4.05 -2.14
N LYS A 96 7.26 4.98 -2.88
CA LYS A 96 7.31 6.40 -2.50
C LYS A 96 6.02 7.16 -2.80
N ALA A 97 5.32 6.79 -3.87
CA ALA A 97 4.11 7.50 -4.28
C ALA A 97 3.02 7.42 -3.20
N PRO A 98 2.34 8.53 -2.87
CA PRO A 98 1.15 8.48 -2.02
C PRO A 98 -0.02 7.82 -2.76
N PHE A 99 -1.07 7.42 -2.04
CA PHE A 99 -2.35 7.14 -2.69
C PHE A 99 -2.94 8.44 -3.27
N ILE A 100 -3.83 8.33 -4.25
CA ILE A 100 -4.57 9.49 -4.76
C ILE A 100 -5.38 10.10 -3.60
N ASP A 101 -5.34 11.43 -3.44
CA ASP A 101 -6.01 12.12 -2.34
C ASP A 101 -7.52 12.23 -2.60
N LEU A 102 -8.34 11.76 -1.65
CA LEU A 102 -9.80 11.85 -1.70
C LEU A 102 -10.36 13.15 -1.09
N ASN A 103 -9.49 14.06 -0.63
CA ASN A 103 -9.90 15.40 -0.22
C ASN A 103 -10.13 16.33 -1.42
N ASP A 104 -9.42 16.09 -2.52
CA ASP A 104 -9.69 16.72 -3.80
C ASP A 104 -10.88 16.02 -4.49
N TYR A 105 -11.94 16.79 -4.77
CA TYR A 105 -13.14 16.24 -5.38
C TYR A 105 -12.92 15.80 -6.84
N GLU A 106 -12.01 16.44 -7.58
CA GLU A 106 -11.69 16.05 -8.96
C GLU A 106 -11.13 14.62 -8.99
N ASN A 107 -10.34 14.26 -7.98
CA ASN A 107 -9.83 12.90 -7.81
C ASN A 107 -10.94 11.90 -7.47
N VAL A 108 -11.92 12.30 -6.65
CA VAL A 108 -13.09 11.47 -6.32
C VAL A 108 -13.92 11.19 -7.57
N GLU A 109 -14.18 12.21 -8.38
CA GLU A 109 -14.92 12.08 -9.64
C GLU A 109 -14.17 11.20 -10.65
N TRP A 110 -12.86 11.38 -10.75
CA TRP A 110 -12.01 10.49 -11.55
C TRP A 110 -12.14 9.04 -11.09
N LEU A 111 -12.05 8.77 -9.78
CA LEU A 111 -12.16 7.41 -9.23
C LEU A 111 -13.57 6.81 -9.30
N ALA A 112 -14.62 7.64 -9.37
CA ALA A 112 -15.97 7.16 -9.64
C ALA A 112 -16.09 6.60 -11.07
N THR A 113 -15.30 7.15 -12.00
CA THR A 113 -15.30 6.77 -13.42
C THR A 113 -14.29 5.67 -13.74
N TYR A 114 -13.17 5.62 -13.02
CA TYR A 114 -12.02 4.77 -13.33
C TYR A 114 -11.64 3.86 -12.15
N THR A 115 -11.03 2.72 -12.43
CA THR A 115 -10.59 1.77 -11.40
C THR A 115 -9.53 2.41 -10.48
N SER A 116 -9.42 1.95 -9.22
CA SER A 116 -8.38 2.40 -8.27
C SER A 116 -6.97 1.95 -8.69
N VAL A 117 -6.42 2.63 -9.69
CA VAL A 117 -5.13 2.31 -10.33
C VAL A 117 -3.96 2.35 -9.36
N ASP A 118 -4.03 3.19 -8.34
CA ASP A 118 -3.04 3.32 -7.27
C ASP A 118 -3.02 2.10 -6.35
N HIS A 119 -4.20 1.63 -5.93
CA HIS A 119 -4.35 0.36 -5.22
C HIS A 119 -3.84 -0.81 -6.06
N HIS A 120 -4.25 -0.87 -7.34
CA HIS A 120 -3.80 -1.93 -8.24
C HIS A 120 -2.28 -1.94 -8.41
N ALA A 121 -1.66 -0.79 -8.71
CA ALA A 121 -0.22 -0.70 -8.90
C ALA A 121 0.56 -1.15 -7.64
N LYS A 122 0.14 -0.71 -6.46
CA LYS A 122 0.76 -1.11 -5.18
C LYS A 122 0.54 -2.59 -4.86
N GLU A 123 -0.66 -3.11 -5.09
CA GLU A 123 -0.96 -4.53 -4.86
C GLU A 123 -0.16 -5.41 -5.83
N PHE A 124 -0.18 -5.05 -7.11
CA PHE A 124 0.37 -5.83 -8.20
C PHE A 124 1.90 -5.80 -8.22
N PHE A 125 2.51 -4.71 -7.73
CA PHE A 125 3.95 -4.59 -7.55
C PHE A 125 4.55 -5.78 -6.76
N THR A 126 3.88 -6.21 -5.70
CA THR A 126 4.36 -7.32 -4.85
C THR A 126 4.51 -8.66 -5.58
N ASN A 127 3.95 -8.78 -6.80
CA ASN A 127 3.99 -9.94 -7.66
C ASN A 127 4.87 -9.78 -8.91
N SER A 128 5.37 -8.57 -9.20
CA SER A 128 6.00 -8.25 -10.50
C SER A 128 7.50 -8.52 -10.54
N ILE A 129 8.19 -8.55 -9.41
CA ILE A 129 9.57 -9.04 -9.33
C ILE A 129 9.54 -10.47 -8.81
N PRO A 130 10.05 -11.46 -9.57
CA PRO A 130 10.18 -12.81 -9.05
C PRO A 130 11.14 -12.80 -7.87
N PHE A 131 10.62 -13.01 -6.66
CA PHE A 131 11.44 -13.15 -5.46
C PHE A 131 12.56 -14.19 -5.65
N LEU A 132 12.26 -15.27 -6.39
CA LEU A 132 13.24 -16.29 -6.77
C LEU A 132 14.46 -15.71 -7.48
N ALA A 133 14.27 -14.78 -8.42
CA ALA A 133 15.36 -14.15 -9.17
C ALA A 133 16.22 -13.22 -8.29
N LEU A 134 15.61 -12.55 -7.30
CA LEU A 134 16.36 -11.75 -6.31
C LEU A 134 17.15 -12.62 -5.34
N THR A 135 16.67 -13.84 -5.05
CA THR A 135 17.35 -14.78 -4.15
C THR A 135 18.31 -15.74 -4.84
N ASP A 136 18.35 -15.75 -6.17
CA ASP A 136 19.25 -16.61 -6.93
C ASP A 136 20.71 -16.28 -6.62
N LYS A 137 21.48 -17.30 -6.25
CA LYS A 137 22.91 -17.22 -5.93
C LYS A 137 23.77 -16.96 -7.16
N ASN A 138 23.27 -17.29 -8.34
CA ASN A 138 23.97 -17.13 -9.61
C ASN A 138 23.65 -15.80 -10.31
N SER A 139 22.77 -14.98 -9.73
CA SER A 139 22.41 -13.67 -10.28
C SER A 139 23.60 -12.71 -10.29
N SER A 140 23.82 -12.03 -11.42
CA SER A 140 24.83 -10.98 -11.57
C SER A 140 24.33 -9.59 -11.12
N LEU A 141 23.22 -9.51 -10.39
CA LEU A 141 22.66 -8.27 -9.87
C LEU A 141 23.65 -7.59 -8.88
N PRO A 142 24.12 -6.36 -9.16
CA PRO A 142 25.03 -5.64 -8.27
C PRO A 142 24.39 -5.36 -6.90
N GLY A 143 25.14 -5.57 -5.82
CA GLY A 143 24.65 -5.29 -4.46
C GLY A 143 23.41 -6.12 -4.09
N ARG A 144 23.32 -7.37 -4.56
CA ARG A 144 22.14 -8.25 -4.40
C ARG A 144 21.54 -8.27 -2.99
N GLU A 145 22.36 -8.32 -1.94
CA GLU A 145 21.83 -8.29 -0.57
C GLU A 145 21.16 -6.95 -0.23
N GLU A 146 21.77 -5.84 -0.65
CA GLU A 146 21.19 -4.50 -0.52
C GLU A 146 19.88 -4.39 -1.31
N ALA A 147 19.86 -4.89 -2.55
CA ALA A 147 18.67 -4.92 -3.40
C ALA A 147 17.53 -5.76 -2.79
N LEU A 148 17.86 -6.92 -2.22
CA LEU A 148 16.89 -7.78 -1.53
C LEU A 148 16.33 -7.10 -0.28
N ARG A 149 17.18 -6.48 0.54
CA ARG A 149 16.74 -5.74 1.73
C ARG A 149 15.88 -4.55 1.36
N PHE A 150 16.24 -3.83 0.29
CA PHE A 150 15.43 -2.76 -0.27
C PHE A 150 14.06 -3.26 -0.72
N TYR A 151 14.00 -4.37 -1.48
CA TYR A 151 12.74 -4.95 -1.94
C TYR A 151 11.80 -5.31 -0.78
N LEU A 152 12.35 -5.95 0.27
CA LEU A 152 11.58 -6.27 1.47
C LEU A 152 11.09 -5.01 2.21
N SER A 153 11.91 -3.96 2.27
CA SER A 153 11.51 -2.67 2.84
C SER A 153 10.41 -1.99 2.03
N ALA A 154 10.50 -2.01 0.70
CA ALA A 154 9.48 -1.47 -0.19
C ALA A 154 8.12 -2.18 0.00
N LYS A 155 8.13 -3.52 0.10
CA LYS A 155 6.92 -4.31 0.41
C LYS A 155 6.34 -3.95 1.78
N ALA A 156 7.19 -3.82 2.80
CA ALA A 156 6.75 -3.40 4.12
C ALA A 156 6.09 -2.02 4.07
N LEU A 157 6.72 -1.03 3.44
CA LEU A 157 6.18 0.32 3.32
C LEU A 157 4.83 0.35 2.60
N ILE A 158 4.65 -0.45 1.54
CA ILE A 158 3.35 -0.55 0.85
C ILE A 158 2.27 -1.15 1.76
N ILE A 159 2.59 -2.19 2.54
CA ILE A 159 1.65 -2.73 3.54
C ILE A 159 1.29 -1.66 4.58
N LYS A 160 2.28 -0.89 5.07
CA LYS A 160 2.07 0.23 6.00
C LYS A 160 1.16 1.30 5.40
N GLN A 161 1.35 1.64 4.12
CA GLN A 161 0.49 2.57 3.39
C GLN A 161 -0.95 2.03 3.27
N PHE A 162 -1.14 0.75 2.95
CA PHE A 162 -2.49 0.18 2.94
C PHE A 162 -3.15 0.23 4.32
N HIS A 163 -2.41 0.00 5.41
CA HIS A 163 -2.95 0.18 6.75
C HIS A 163 -3.48 1.60 7.00
N SER A 164 -2.87 2.63 6.40
CA SER A 164 -3.36 4.01 6.51
C SER A 164 -4.55 4.34 5.61
N GLN A 165 -4.98 3.42 4.74
CA GLN A 165 -6.22 3.54 3.96
C GLN A 165 -7.40 2.82 4.62
N VAL A 166 -7.16 2.00 5.65
CA VAL A 166 -8.23 1.33 6.37
C VAL A 166 -8.81 2.29 7.39
N ASP A 167 -10.06 2.69 7.17
CA ASP A 167 -10.82 3.44 8.14
C ASP A 167 -11.80 2.50 8.85
N TYR A 168 -11.44 2.11 10.08
CA TYR A 168 -12.26 1.23 10.93
C TYR A 168 -13.44 1.96 11.59
N ALA A 169 -13.42 3.30 11.62
CA ALA A 169 -14.53 4.10 12.12
C ALA A 169 -15.54 4.42 11.02
N PHE A 170 -15.14 4.29 9.75
CA PHE A 170 -15.95 4.69 8.62
C PHE A 170 -17.26 3.93 8.49
N GLU A 171 -17.33 2.65 8.87
CA GLU A 171 -18.56 1.84 8.78
C GLU A 171 -19.74 2.52 9.49
N ALA A 172 -19.50 3.15 10.65
CA ALA A 172 -20.54 3.88 11.37
C ALA A 172 -20.91 5.19 10.65
N THR A 173 -19.94 5.92 10.12
CA THR A 173 -20.17 7.20 9.41
C THR A 173 -20.75 7.03 8.01
N GLU A 174 -20.52 5.89 7.36
CA GLU A 174 -21.08 5.54 6.05
C GLU A 174 -22.61 5.43 6.12
N ILE A 175 -23.14 4.78 7.16
CA ILE A 175 -24.58 4.69 7.40
C ILE A 175 -25.18 6.09 7.57
N PHE A 176 -24.52 6.98 8.32
CA PHE A 176 -24.97 8.38 8.46
C PHE A 176 -24.92 9.15 7.15
N ALA A 177 -23.89 8.95 6.33
CA ALA A 177 -23.78 9.60 5.02
C ALA A 177 -24.92 9.16 4.08
N HIS A 178 -25.22 7.86 4.01
CA HIS A 178 -26.34 7.36 3.21
C HIS A 178 -27.70 7.87 3.72
N MET A 179 -27.93 7.89 5.03
CA MET A 179 -29.16 8.47 5.59
C MET A 179 -29.30 9.96 5.26
N LEU A 180 -28.19 10.72 5.28
CA LEU A 180 -28.22 12.12 4.88
C LEU A 180 -28.57 12.28 3.41
N ILE A 181 -28.03 11.45 2.52
CA ILE A 181 -28.35 11.48 1.08
C ILE A 181 -29.83 11.17 0.86
N ASP A 182 -30.34 10.09 1.46
CA ASP A 182 -31.72 9.62 1.29
C ASP A 182 -32.77 10.60 1.87
N HIS A 183 -32.39 11.38 2.89
CA HIS A 183 -33.28 12.29 3.60
C HIS A 183 -32.94 13.78 3.44
N ALA A 184 -32.02 14.14 2.53
CA ALA A 184 -31.57 15.51 2.29
C ALA A 184 -32.65 16.37 1.61
N SER A 185 -33.70 16.73 2.35
CA SER A 185 -34.55 17.86 1.99
C SER A 185 -33.78 19.16 2.23
N GLY A 186 -33.16 19.72 1.18
CA GLY A 186 -32.52 21.04 1.22
C GLY A 186 -31.00 21.09 1.07
N MET A 187 -30.35 20.03 0.57
CA MET A 187 -28.98 20.19 0.08
C MET A 187 -28.94 21.02 -1.20
N PRO A 188 -27.91 21.86 -1.41
CA PRO A 188 -27.67 22.48 -2.71
C PRO A 188 -27.53 21.42 -3.81
N GLU A 189 -28.03 21.73 -5.00
CA GLU A 189 -28.00 20.83 -6.15
C GLU A 189 -26.58 20.28 -6.41
N GLY A 190 -26.47 18.96 -6.57
CA GLY A 190 -25.22 18.25 -6.83
C GLY A 190 -24.41 17.87 -5.59
N ASN A 191 -24.65 18.46 -4.41
CA ASN A 191 -23.88 18.12 -3.21
C ASN A 191 -24.19 16.71 -2.67
N ASP A 192 -25.40 16.23 -2.90
CA ASP A 192 -25.81 14.84 -2.66
C ASP A 192 -24.94 13.85 -3.45
N THR A 193 -24.75 14.12 -4.75
CA THR A 193 -23.90 13.33 -5.65
C THR A 193 -22.44 13.38 -5.21
N LYS A 194 -21.95 14.57 -4.83
CA LYS A 194 -20.57 14.71 -4.32
C LYS A 194 -20.34 13.90 -3.04
N LEU A 195 -21.28 13.96 -2.11
CA LEU A 195 -21.23 13.21 -0.86
C LEU A 195 -21.31 11.70 -1.12
N PHE A 196 -22.20 11.26 -2.01
CA PHE A 196 -22.33 9.86 -2.41
C PHE A 196 -21.03 9.31 -3.00
N ASN A 197 -20.46 10.02 -3.99
CA ASN A 197 -19.22 9.59 -4.65
C ASN A 197 -18.05 9.52 -3.68
N LYS A 198 -17.91 10.53 -2.79
CA LYS A 198 -16.83 10.54 -1.79
C LYS A 198 -16.99 9.41 -0.78
N THR A 199 -18.21 9.18 -0.28
CA THR A 199 -18.51 8.10 0.67
C THR A 199 -18.22 6.74 0.05
N SER A 200 -18.69 6.52 -1.18
CA SER A 200 -18.46 5.30 -1.94
C SER A 200 -16.97 5.05 -2.22
N ALA A 201 -16.22 6.09 -2.58
CA ALA A 201 -14.78 6.00 -2.80
C ALA A 201 -14.03 5.62 -1.51
N LEU A 202 -14.35 6.24 -0.37
CA LEU A 202 -13.75 5.92 0.93
C LEU A 202 -14.04 4.47 1.35
N SER A 203 -15.30 4.04 1.24
CA SER A 203 -15.72 2.67 1.56
C SER A 203 -14.98 1.64 0.71
N SER A 204 -15.00 1.82 -0.62
CA SER A 204 -14.33 0.95 -1.58
C SER A 204 -12.83 0.87 -1.30
N ARG A 205 -12.18 2.00 -1.00
CA ARG A 205 -10.75 2.03 -0.65
C ARG A 205 -10.43 1.29 0.62
N SER A 206 -11.21 1.51 1.68
CA SER A 206 -11.00 0.83 2.97
C SER A 206 -11.12 -0.69 2.78
N ASN A 207 -12.16 -1.15 2.08
CA ASN A 207 -12.38 -2.57 1.78
C ASN A 207 -11.26 -3.18 0.92
N ASN A 208 -10.86 -2.49 -0.14
CA ASN A 208 -9.75 -2.92 -1.00
C ASN A 208 -8.42 -2.96 -0.24
N ALA A 209 -8.17 -1.99 0.64
CA ALA A 209 -6.96 -1.98 1.47
C ALA A 209 -6.93 -3.16 2.45
N GLN A 210 -8.06 -3.47 3.10
CA GLN A 210 -8.17 -4.66 3.97
C GLN A 210 -7.90 -5.96 3.21
N PHE A 211 -8.46 -6.08 2.00
CA PHE A 211 -8.22 -7.24 1.13
C PHE A 211 -6.74 -7.33 0.74
N ALA A 212 -6.14 -6.23 0.28
CA ALA A 212 -4.74 -6.17 -0.12
C ALA A 212 -3.79 -6.54 1.03
N ILE A 213 -4.03 -6.05 2.25
CA ILE A 213 -3.24 -6.42 3.43
C ILE A 213 -3.30 -7.95 3.63
N LYS A 214 -4.51 -8.50 3.77
CA LYS A 214 -4.73 -9.93 4.02
C LYS A 214 -4.11 -10.81 2.93
N SER A 215 -4.21 -10.40 1.67
CA SER A 215 -3.69 -11.18 0.53
C SER A 215 -2.14 -11.22 0.50
N LYS A 216 -1.46 -10.18 1.01
CA LYS A 216 0.01 -10.07 0.96
C LYS A 216 0.73 -10.57 2.20
N GLU A 217 0.09 -10.52 3.38
CA GLU A 217 0.67 -10.90 4.67
C GLU A 217 1.42 -12.24 4.63
N ARG A 218 0.75 -13.31 4.20
CA ARG A 218 1.31 -14.67 4.20
C ARG A 218 2.51 -14.79 3.26
N GLY A 219 2.44 -14.17 2.08
CA GLY A 219 3.54 -14.17 1.11
C GLY A 219 4.75 -13.43 1.65
N PHE A 220 4.53 -12.23 2.19
CA PHE A 220 5.58 -11.39 2.76
C PHE A 220 6.30 -12.07 3.93
N ILE A 221 5.57 -12.67 4.88
CA ILE A 221 6.19 -13.37 6.01
C ILE A 221 7.03 -14.56 5.53
N ARG A 222 6.57 -15.30 4.52
CA ARG A 222 7.32 -16.44 3.94
C ARG A 222 8.62 -15.99 3.26
N GLU A 223 8.60 -14.86 2.57
CA GLU A 223 9.81 -14.25 2.00
C GLU A 223 10.78 -13.85 3.12
N LEU A 224 10.31 -13.16 4.16
CA LEU A 224 11.13 -12.80 5.32
C LEU A 224 11.74 -14.03 6.01
N MET A 225 10.96 -15.10 6.21
CA MET A 225 11.45 -16.35 6.78
C MET A 225 12.50 -17.04 5.91
N THR A 226 12.43 -16.83 4.60
CA THR A 226 13.39 -17.39 3.62
C THR A 226 14.69 -16.60 3.65
N CYS A 227 14.63 -15.27 3.75
CA CYS A 227 15.80 -14.39 3.83
C CYS A 227 16.48 -14.42 5.21
N PHE A 228 15.71 -14.62 6.28
CA PHE A 228 16.17 -14.48 7.66
C PHE A 228 15.83 -15.72 8.51
N PRO A 229 16.27 -16.93 8.10
CA PRO A 229 15.99 -18.14 8.86
C PRO A 229 16.58 -18.01 10.27
N THR A 230 15.80 -18.38 11.28
CA THR A 230 16.16 -18.32 12.72
C THR A 230 16.41 -16.92 13.30
N LYS A 231 16.40 -15.84 12.48
CA LYS A 231 16.66 -14.46 12.91
C LYS A 231 15.35 -13.72 13.22
N ALA A 232 14.72 -14.07 14.33
CA ALA A 232 13.41 -13.52 14.71
C ALA A 232 13.38 -11.98 14.79
N GLN A 233 14.45 -11.35 15.28
CA GLN A 233 14.51 -9.90 15.42
C GLN A 233 14.53 -9.18 14.07
N GLU A 234 15.19 -9.74 13.05
CA GLU A 234 15.16 -9.19 11.70
C GLU A 234 13.77 -9.30 11.09
N VAL A 235 13.09 -10.45 11.22
CA VAL A 235 11.71 -10.58 10.75
C VAL A 235 10.80 -9.56 11.44
N LYS A 236 10.90 -9.43 12.76
CA LYS A 236 10.10 -8.44 13.53
C LYS A 236 10.39 -6.99 13.12
N LYS A 237 11.63 -6.65 12.76
CA LYS A 237 11.97 -5.32 12.21
C LYS A 237 11.15 -4.98 10.96
N TYR A 238 11.06 -5.91 10.00
CA TYR A 238 10.28 -5.70 8.79
C TYR A 238 8.76 -5.70 9.04
N LEU A 239 8.27 -6.48 10.01
CA LEU A 239 6.86 -6.41 10.42
C LEU A 239 6.52 -5.05 11.04
N ARG A 240 7.39 -4.49 11.88
CA ARG A 240 7.22 -3.13 12.41
C ARG A 240 7.25 -2.07 11.31
N LEU A 241 8.17 -2.21 10.37
CA LEU A 241 8.21 -1.34 9.18
C LEU A 241 6.92 -1.43 8.36
N ALA A 242 6.27 -2.59 8.35
CA ALA A 242 4.98 -2.81 7.70
C ALA A 242 3.78 -2.27 8.49
N GLY A 243 4.00 -1.63 9.65
CA GLY A 243 2.94 -1.02 10.47
C GLY A 243 2.38 -1.93 11.57
N TYR A 244 2.91 -3.15 11.76
CA TYR A 244 2.48 -4.02 12.85
C TYR A 244 3.13 -3.63 14.16
N ARG A 245 2.32 -3.35 15.19
CA ARG A 245 2.83 -3.13 16.55
C ARG A 245 3.19 -4.48 17.17
N ASP A 246 4.06 -4.47 18.18
CA ASP A 246 4.51 -5.71 18.84
C ASP A 246 3.35 -6.54 19.41
N LYS A 247 2.25 -5.90 19.82
CA LYS A 247 1.02 -6.57 20.28
C LYS A 247 0.22 -7.23 19.16
N ASP A 248 0.34 -6.77 17.92
CA ASP A 248 -0.41 -7.29 16.76
C ASP A 248 0.34 -8.48 16.10
N ILE A 249 1.68 -8.55 16.25
CA ILE A 249 2.54 -9.58 15.66
C ILE A 249 2.11 -11.01 15.99
N PRO A 250 1.78 -11.39 17.25
CA PRO A 250 1.33 -12.75 17.56
C PRO A 250 0.12 -13.17 16.72
N ALA A 251 -0.92 -12.35 16.67
CA ALA A 251 -2.14 -12.63 15.92
C ALA A 251 -1.88 -12.68 14.40
N LEU A 252 -0.99 -11.83 13.89
CA LEU A 252 -0.54 -11.89 12.50
C LEU A 252 0.15 -13.23 12.19
N LEU A 253 1.08 -13.67 13.04
CA LEU A 253 1.79 -14.94 12.84
C LEU A 253 0.84 -16.13 12.91
N ASP A 254 -0.08 -16.13 13.87
CA ASP A 254 -1.07 -17.20 14.05
C ASP A 254 -1.98 -17.33 12.82
N ARG A 255 -2.49 -16.22 12.24
CA ARG A 255 -3.35 -16.27 11.04
C ARG A 255 -2.63 -16.55 9.72
N THR A 256 -1.30 -16.45 9.67
CA THR A 256 -0.53 -16.53 8.40
C THR A 256 0.27 -17.83 8.27
N VAL A 257 1.24 -18.03 9.17
CA VAL A 257 2.18 -19.14 9.15
C VAL A 257 1.93 -20.16 10.24
N GLY A 258 1.18 -19.79 11.28
CA GLY A 258 0.84 -20.64 12.41
C GLY A 258 2.07 -21.09 13.21
N ARG A 259 1.84 -21.92 14.22
CA ARG A 259 2.88 -22.42 15.14
C ARG A 259 3.53 -23.70 14.64
N VAL A 260 3.93 -23.71 13.37
CA VAL A 260 4.64 -24.84 12.77
C VAL A 260 6.13 -24.83 13.14
N PRO A 261 6.84 -25.97 13.14
CA PRO A 261 8.25 -26.04 13.52
C PRO A 261 9.15 -25.03 12.80
N LYS A 262 8.90 -24.82 11.50
CA LYS A 262 9.65 -23.86 10.67
C LYS A 262 9.47 -22.39 11.10
N ALA A 263 8.35 -22.05 11.73
CA ALA A 263 8.03 -20.71 12.21
C ALA A 263 8.23 -20.53 13.72
N ALA A 264 8.53 -21.60 14.47
CA ALA A 264 8.61 -21.60 15.93
C ALA A 264 9.56 -20.51 16.49
N TYR A 265 10.65 -20.21 15.79
CA TYR A 265 11.60 -19.18 16.20
C TYR A 265 10.97 -17.77 16.27
N LEU A 266 9.91 -17.48 15.51
CA LEU A 266 9.23 -16.19 15.50
C LEU A 266 8.40 -15.94 16.77
N TYR A 267 7.95 -17.02 17.42
CA TYR A 267 7.16 -16.97 18.65
C TYR A 267 8.01 -16.86 19.92
N LYS A 268 9.33 -16.98 19.82
CA LYS A 268 10.22 -16.84 20.98
C LYS A 268 10.08 -15.43 21.57
N GLY A 269 9.85 -15.39 22.89
CA GLY A 269 9.66 -14.15 23.65
C GLY A 269 8.31 -13.46 23.44
N LEU A 270 7.36 -14.08 22.72
CA LEU A 270 5.98 -13.60 22.65
C LEU A 270 5.15 -14.24 23.78
N PRO A 271 4.08 -13.56 24.27
CA PRO A 271 3.18 -14.15 25.25
C PRO A 271 2.63 -15.48 24.72
N LYS A 272 2.61 -16.52 25.56
CA LYS A 272 1.84 -17.72 25.25
C LYS A 272 0.36 -17.34 25.31
N GLN A 273 -0.41 -17.68 24.28
CA GLN A 273 -1.86 -17.59 24.38
C GLN A 273 -2.29 -18.50 25.55
N LYS A 274 -3.03 -17.92 26.50
CA LYS A 274 -3.84 -18.71 27.41
C LYS A 274 -5.00 -19.25 26.57
N ASN A 275 -5.06 -20.57 26.41
CA ASN A 275 -6.24 -21.24 25.89
C ASN A 275 -7.43 -21.01 26.83
#